data_AF-A0A7X4DZN7-F1
#
_entry.id   AF-A0A7X4DZN7-F1
#
_cell.length_a   1.000
_cell.length_b   1.000
_cell.length_c   1.000
_cell.angle_alpha   90.00
_cell.angle_beta   90.00
_cell.angle_gamma   90.00
#
_symmetry.space_group_name_H-M   'P 1'
#
loop_
_entity.id
_entity.type
_entity.pdbx_description
1 polymer ?
#
loop_
_entity_poly.entity_id
_entity_poly.type
_entity_poly.pdbx_seq_one_letter_code
_entity_poly.pdbx_strand_id
1 'polypeptide(L)'
;PLEPVECLGITFENDEERREYFLERLREKLKDPEFRKIEGFPIGEDEDILALSDPPYYTACPNPFIEDLVKHHGKPYDPTTDDYRREPFAADVSEGKSDPIYNAHSYHTKVPHKAIMRYILHYTEPGDVVFDGFCGTGMTGVAAQLCGDRETVESLGYRIDDQGIIYQQEEQTDEAGKKRIAWNPFSKLGTRSAVLNDLSPAATFIAYNYNTPVDVTAFTHQAKCILKEVEEECGWMYQTLRVEAKELISNSPETLAEKIRGCKTAEEVRSLLNPHSSALGTINYTVWSDVFICPECTQEVIFWKAAVDKEAGKVQRDFPCHIAILFSPSETWIAPD
;
A
#
# COMPACT_ATOMS: atom_id res chain seq x y z
N PRO A 1 10.17 4.87 18.03
CA PRO A 1 9.20 4.45 19.08
C PRO A 1 9.95 4.28 20.41
N LEU A 2 9.47 4.90 21.50
CA LEU A 2 10.10 4.80 22.84
C LEU A 2 9.61 3.55 23.62
N GLU A 3 9.04 2.57 22.93
CA GLU A 3 8.50 1.37 23.57
C GLU A 3 9.55 0.26 23.57
N PRO A 4 9.60 -0.56 24.64
CA PRO A 4 10.50 -1.70 24.69
C PRO A 4 10.30 -2.64 23.51
N VAL A 5 11.41 -3.10 22.94
CA VAL A 5 11.40 -4.06 21.83
C VAL A 5 12.11 -5.35 22.24
N GLU A 6 11.57 -6.49 21.82
CA GLU A 6 12.26 -7.78 21.93
C GLU A 6 12.91 -8.11 20.59
N CYS A 7 14.18 -8.50 20.60
CA CYS A 7 14.88 -8.99 19.42
C CYS A 7 15.76 -10.18 19.81
N LEU A 8 15.50 -11.34 19.21
CA LEU A 8 16.24 -12.59 19.44
C LEU A 8 16.32 -12.99 20.92
N GLY A 9 15.24 -12.79 21.69
CA GLY A 9 15.19 -13.12 23.12
C GLY A 9 15.87 -12.10 24.05
N ILE A 10 16.26 -10.93 23.53
CA ILE A 10 16.82 -9.81 24.30
C ILE A 10 15.81 -8.66 24.28
N THR A 11 15.47 -8.11 25.45
CA THR A 11 14.62 -6.94 25.57
C THR A 11 15.46 -5.67 25.65
N PHE A 12 15.12 -4.68 24.82
CA PHE A 12 15.73 -3.36 24.77
C PHE A 12 14.71 -2.30 25.20
N GLU A 13 15.19 -1.15 25.68
CA GLU A 13 14.30 -0.04 26.06
C GLU A 13 13.52 0.55 24.87
N ASN A 14 14.14 0.51 23.68
CA ASN A 14 13.56 0.97 22.42
C ASN A 14 14.33 0.39 21.22
N ASP A 15 13.84 0.67 20.00
CA ASP A 15 14.44 0.17 18.76
C ASP A 15 15.82 0.78 18.45
N GLU A 16 16.09 2.00 18.93
CA GLU A 16 17.39 2.66 18.75
C GLU A 16 18.48 1.95 19.55
N GLU A 17 18.22 1.64 20.83
CA GLU A 17 19.10 0.84 21.69
C GLU A 17 19.34 -0.57 21.13
N ARG A 18 18.29 -1.22 20.60
CA ARG A 18 18.41 -2.48 19.88
C ARG A 18 19.37 -2.33 18.70
N ARG A 19 19.17 -1.31 17.87
CA ARG A 19 19.98 -1.07 16.67
C ARG A 19 21.44 -0.83 17.03
N GLU A 20 21.72 0.01 18.03
CA GLU A 20 23.08 0.30 18.50
C GLU A 20 23.78 -0.98 18.98
N TYR A 21 23.11 -1.81 19.77
CA TYR A 21 23.65 -3.08 20.26
C TYR A 21 24.08 -4.00 19.12
N PHE A 22 23.24 -4.19 18.11
CA PHE A 22 23.56 -5.07 16.98
C PHE A 22 24.56 -4.45 16.00
N LEU A 23 24.61 -3.13 15.87
CA LEU A 23 25.63 -2.43 15.10
C LEU A 23 27.03 -2.64 15.70
N GLU A 24 27.17 -2.60 17.03
CA GLU A 24 28.47 -2.85 17.66
C GLU A 24 28.92 -4.31 17.43
N ARG A 25 28.00 -5.28 17.52
CA ARG A 25 28.31 -6.68 17.20
C ARG A 25 28.70 -6.85 15.73
N LEU A 26 28.03 -6.14 14.82
CA LEU A 26 28.39 -6.16 13.40
C LEU A 26 29.78 -5.55 13.20
N ARG A 27 30.09 -4.43 13.86
CA ARG A 27 31.42 -3.81 13.86
C ARG A 27 32.51 -4.76 14.35
N GLU A 28 32.24 -5.57 15.37
CA GLU A 28 33.16 -6.63 15.81
C GLU A 28 33.35 -7.71 14.73
N LYS A 29 32.26 -8.17 14.08
CA LYS A 29 32.33 -9.16 13.00
C LYS A 29 33.12 -8.66 11.79
N LEU A 30 33.01 -7.37 11.45
CA LEU A 30 33.73 -6.75 10.33
C LEU A 30 35.26 -6.77 10.50
N LYS A 31 35.76 -6.93 11.73
CA LYS A 31 37.21 -7.08 12.02
C LYS A 31 37.75 -8.46 11.67
N ASP A 32 36.89 -9.46 11.50
CA ASP A 32 37.30 -10.83 11.16
C ASP A 32 37.65 -10.95 9.65
N PRO A 33 38.91 -11.26 9.30
CA PRO A 33 39.31 -11.43 7.90
C PRO A 33 38.62 -12.61 7.21
N GLU A 34 38.25 -13.67 7.93
CA GLU A 34 37.54 -14.81 7.33
C GLU A 34 36.11 -14.44 6.97
N PHE A 35 35.45 -13.61 7.77
CA PHE A 35 34.12 -13.09 7.46
C PHE A 35 34.11 -12.29 6.15
N ARG A 36 35.17 -11.53 5.88
CA ARG A 36 35.34 -10.76 4.62
C ARG A 36 35.60 -11.61 3.39
N LYS A 37 35.97 -12.89 3.55
CA LYS A 37 36.21 -13.80 2.42
C LYS A 37 34.93 -14.43 1.89
N ILE A 38 33.79 -14.21 2.55
CA ILE A 38 32.50 -14.71 2.07
C ILE A 38 32.21 -14.09 0.69
N GLU A 39 31.78 -14.92 -0.27
CA GLU A 39 31.42 -14.45 -1.60
C GLU A 39 30.29 -13.42 -1.54
N GLY A 40 30.40 -12.35 -2.34
CA GLY A 40 29.44 -11.25 -2.34
C GLY A 40 29.65 -10.22 -1.22
N PHE A 41 30.78 -10.28 -0.49
CA PHE A 41 31.13 -9.21 0.45
C PHE A 41 31.31 -7.87 -0.28
N PRO A 42 30.73 -6.75 0.21
CA PRO A 42 30.84 -5.45 -0.44
C PRO A 42 32.28 -4.92 -0.46
N ILE A 43 32.60 -4.16 -1.50
CA ILE A 43 33.83 -3.36 -1.58
C ILE A 43 33.50 -1.98 -1.01
N GLY A 44 33.75 -1.79 0.29
CA GLY A 44 33.46 -0.54 0.99
C GLY A 44 34.10 -0.49 2.37
N GLU A 45 34.13 0.71 2.96
CA GLU A 45 34.62 0.93 4.31
C GLU A 45 33.61 0.41 5.36
N ASP A 46 34.10 0.06 6.54
CA ASP A 46 33.27 -0.50 7.61
C ASP A 46 32.15 0.45 8.02
N GLU A 47 32.43 1.75 8.06
CA GLU A 47 31.43 2.77 8.40
C GLU A 47 30.32 2.87 7.35
N ASP A 48 30.62 2.66 6.07
CA ASP A 48 29.60 2.66 5.01
C ASP A 48 28.69 1.42 5.15
N ILE A 49 29.27 0.26 5.47
CA ILE A 49 28.52 -0.97 5.73
C ILE A 49 27.61 -0.77 6.94
N LEU A 50 28.12 -0.21 8.04
CA LEU A 50 27.36 0.04 9.26
C LEU A 50 26.25 1.08 9.03
N ALA A 51 26.52 2.16 8.30
CA ALA A 51 25.54 3.21 8.00
C ALA A 51 24.36 2.69 7.17
N LEU A 52 24.60 1.76 6.25
CA LEU A 52 23.57 1.14 5.41
C LEU A 52 22.87 -0.04 6.08
N SER A 53 23.36 -0.54 7.21
CA SER A 53 22.80 -1.73 7.87
C SER A 53 21.75 -1.38 8.93
N ASP A 54 20.82 -2.32 9.14
CA ASP A 54 19.90 -2.37 10.26
C ASP A 54 19.93 -3.78 10.89
N PRO A 55 21.05 -4.16 11.51
CA PRO A 55 21.22 -5.50 12.06
C PRO A 55 20.29 -5.69 13.27
N PRO A 56 19.77 -6.90 13.52
CA PRO A 56 20.12 -8.15 12.84
C PRO A 56 19.28 -8.42 11.58
N TYR A 57 18.29 -7.57 11.28
CA TYR A 57 17.30 -7.81 10.23
C TYR A 57 17.87 -7.60 8.82
N TYR A 58 18.71 -6.58 8.63
CA TYR A 58 19.35 -6.27 7.36
C TYR A 58 20.81 -5.86 7.54
N THR A 59 21.68 -6.33 6.66
CA THR A 59 23.07 -5.88 6.59
C THR A 59 23.47 -5.63 5.14
N ALA A 60 24.29 -4.61 4.90
CA ALA A 60 24.86 -4.31 3.58
C ALA A 60 25.98 -5.30 3.16
N CYS A 61 26.28 -6.29 4.01
CA CYS A 61 27.18 -7.41 3.79
C CYS A 61 26.43 -8.74 4.03
N PRO A 62 27.05 -9.92 3.79
CA PRO A 62 26.49 -11.20 4.24
C PRO A 62 26.07 -11.12 5.72
N ASN A 63 24.81 -11.44 6.02
CA ASN A 63 24.24 -11.18 7.34
C ASN A 63 24.76 -12.20 8.38
N PRO A 64 25.59 -11.77 9.36
CA PRO A 64 26.19 -12.68 10.33
C PRO A 64 25.21 -13.17 11.40
N PHE A 65 23.98 -12.63 11.43
CA PHE A 65 22.95 -12.94 12.43
C PHE A 65 21.89 -13.93 11.93
N ILE A 66 21.98 -14.39 10.66
CA ILE A 66 21.01 -15.37 10.10
C ILE A 66 20.96 -16.64 10.94
N GLU A 67 22.10 -17.11 11.47
CA GLU A 67 22.13 -18.31 12.30
C GLU A 67 21.34 -18.12 13.61
N ASP A 68 21.45 -16.94 14.23
CA ASP A 68 20.72 -16.60 15.46
C ASP A 68 19.21 -16.48 15.19
N LEU A 69 18.84 -15.87 14.05
CA LEU A 69 17.44 -15.80 13.59
C LEU A 69 16.84 -17.20 13.37
N VAL A 70 17.55 -18.08 12.68
CA VAL A 70 17.10 -19.46 12.43
C VAL A 70 17.03 -20.26 13.72
N LYS A 71 17.96 -20.07 14.66
CA LYS A 71 17.89 -20.73 15.98
C LYS A 71 16.73 -20.23 16.84
N HIS A 72 16.42 -18.95 16.76
CA HIS A 72 15.36 -18.34 17.56
C HIS A 72 13.96 -18.74 17.05
N HIS A 73 13.76 -18.77 15.73
CA HIS A 73 12.45 -19.06 15.13
C HIS A 73 12.29 -20.52 14.67
N GLY A 74 13.38 -21.19 14.31
CA GLY A 74 13.36 -22.53 13.75
C GLY A 74 13.36 -23.64 14.80
N LYS A 75 13.16 -24.87 14.32
CA LYS A 75 13.25 -26.09 15.13
C LYS A 75 14.47 -26.90 14.66
N PRO A 76 15.28 -27.47 15.57
CA PRO A 76 16.34 -28.38 15.18
C PRO A 76 15.79 -29.55 14.36
N TYR A 77 16.43 -29.86 13.24
CA TYR A 77 16.08 -31.03 12.45
C TYR A 77 16.67 -32.29 13.09
N ASP A 78 15.82 -33.26 13.42
CA ASP A 78 16.22 -34.59 13.86
C ASP A 78 15.57 -35.64 12.95
N PRO A 79 16.36 -36.34 12.11
CA PRO A 79 15.83 -37.33 11.17
C PRO A 79 15.19 -38.55 11.87
N THR A 80 15.46 -38.77 13.15
CA THR A 80 14.91 -39.89 13.91
C THR A 80 13.51 -39.60 14.46
N THR A 81 13.22 -38.34 14.74
CA THR A 81 11.90 -37.89 15.24
C THR A 81 11.07 -37.18 14.17
N ASP A 82 11.59 -37.03 12.96
CA ASP A 82 10.91 -36.34 11.86
C ASP A 82 9.67 -37.11 11.38
N ASP A 83 8.51 -36.59 11.75
CA ASP A 83 7.19 -37.05 11.38
C ASP A 83 6.55 -36.19 10.28
N TYR A 84 7.30 -35.26 9.67
CA TYR A 84 6.78 -34.42 8.60
C TYR A 84 6.37 -35.24 7.38
N ARG A 85 5.06 -35.35 7.14
CA ARG A 85 4.50 -36.05 5.99
C ARG A 85 3.40 -35.19 5.36
N ARG A 86 3.70 -34.61 4.19
CA ARG A 86 2.76 -33.81 3.39
C ARG A 86 2.79 -34.30 1.94
N GLU A 87 1.62 -34.64 1.41
CA GLU A 87 1.47 -34.97 0.00
C GLU A 87 1.70 -33.72 -0.87
N PRO A 88 2.08 -33.86 -2.14
CA PRO A 88 2.16 -32.72 -3.05
C PRO A 88 0.85 -31.95 -3.09
N PHE A 89 0.93 -30.62 -2.98
CA PHE A 89 -0.23 -29.74 -3.12
C PHE A 89 -0.80 -29.85 -4.54
N ALA A 90 -1.97 -30.48 -4.66
CA ALA A 90 -2.60 -30.85 -5.93
C ALA A 90 -3.94 -30.12 -6.12
N ALA A 91 -3.90 -28.78 -6.12
CA ALA A 91 -5.05 -27.95 -6.44
C ALA A 91 -4.64 -26.79 -7.35
N ASP A 92 -5.55 -26.40 -8.24
CA ASP A 92 -5.36 -25.21 -9.07
C ASP A 92 -5.42 -23.96 -8.19
N VAL A 93 -4.34 -23.18 -8.17
CA VAL A 93 -4.29 -21.90 -7.47
C VAL A 93 -4.53 -20.79 -8.48
N SER A 94 -5.73 -20.21 -8.43
CA SER A 94 -6.10 -19.04 -9.22
C SER A 94 -6.59 -17.95 -8.29
N GLU A 95 -5.90 -16.81 -8.28
CA GLU A 95 -6.23 -15.66 -7.44
C GLU A 95 -6.28 -14.40 -8.29
N GLY A 96 -7.28 -13.56 -8.02
CA GLY A 96 -7.46 -12.27 -8.69
C GLY A 96 -6.39 -11.25 -8.30
N LYS A 97 -6.17 -10.27 -9.18
CA LYS A 97 -5.24 -9.13 -8.97
C LYS A 97 -5.95 -7.88 -8.43
N SER A 98 -7.09 -8.05 -7.79
CA SER A 98 -7.93 -6.95 -7.29
C SER A 98 -7.72 -6.61 -5.82
N ASP A 99 -6.95 -7.43 -5.09
CA ASP A 99 -6.72 -7.24 -3.66
C ASP A 99 -6.04 -5.89 -3.36
N PRO A 100 -6.47 -5.11 -2.34
CA PRO A 100 -5.86 -3.83 -2.00
C PRO A 100 -4.36 -3.92 -1.73
N ILE A 101 -3.90 -4.98 -1.05
CA ILE A 101 -2.47 -5.20 -0.80
C ILE A 101 -1.75 -5.40 -2.13
N TYR A 102 -2.31 -6.20 -3.03
CA TYR A 102 -1.72 -6.39 -4.34
C TYR A 102 -1.64 -5.07 -5.12
N ASN A 103 -2.63 -4.18 -5.01
CA ASN A 103 -2.71 -2.94 -5.78
C ASN A 103 -1.98 -1.73 -5.18
N ALA A 104 -1.34 -1.85 -4.01
CA ALA A 104 -0.73 -0.70 -3.34
C ALA A 104 0.50 -0.11 -4.07
N HIS A 105 1.13 -0.84 -4.99
CA HIS A 105 2.21 -0.32 -5.84
C HIS A 105 2.20 -0.93 -7.25
N SER A 106 2.93 -0.35 -8.19
CA SER A 106 2.97 -0.79 -9.59
C SER A 106 4.10 -1.78 -9.94
N TYR A 107 4.94 -2.17 -8.97
CA TYR A 107 6.05 -3.11 -9.20
C TYR A 107 5.59 -4.36 -9.98
N HIS A 108 6.38 -4.73 -10.99
CA HIS A 108 6.07 -5.83 -11.90
C HIS A 108 6.24 -7.19 -11.22
N THR A 109 5.75 -8.26 -11.85
CA THR A 109 5.95 -9.67 -11.43
C THR A 109 5.52 -10.05 -10.00
N LYS A 110 4.85 -9.16 -9.27
CA LYS A 110 4.23 -9.47 -7.97
C LYS A 110 3.18 -10.58 -8.11
N VAL A 111 3.14 -11.45 -7.09
CA VAL A 111 2.20 -12.58 -6.98
C VAL A 111 1.20 -12.27 -5.87
N PRO A 112 -0.11 -12.54 -6.05
CA PRO A 112 -1.08 -12.38 -4.96
C PRO A 112 -0.71 -13.24 -3.74
N HIS A 113 -0.66 -12.63 -2.55
CA HIS A 113 -0.27 -13.33 -1.30
C HIS A 113 -1.20 -14.52 -1.02
N LYS A 114 -2.49 -14.41 -1.34
CA LYS A 114 -3.49 -15.48 -1.20
C LYS A 114 -3.10 -16.77 -1.93
N ALA A 115 -2.41 -16.66 -3.07
CA ALA A 115 -1.92 -17.83 -3.79
C ALA A 115 -0.81 -18.53 -3.01
N ILE A 116 0.10 -17.74 -2.42
CA ILE A 116 1.25 -18.22 -1.63
C ILE A 116 0.76 -18.82 -0.29
N MET A 117 -0.25 -18.21 0.34
CA MET A 117 -0.85 -18.70 1.59
C MET A 117 -1.29 -20.16 1.51
N ARG A 118 -1.85 -20.61 0.37
CA ARG A 118 -2.27 -22.00 0.18
C ARG A 118 -1.11 -22.98 0.33
N TYR A 119 0.05 -22.64 -0.22
CA TYR A 119 1.27 -23.44 -0.08
C TYR A 119 1.83 -23.39 1.34
N ILE A 120 1.89 -22.21 1.96
CA ILE A 120 2.38 -22.06 3.33
C ILE A 120 1.51 -22.87 4.31
N LEU A 121 0.18 -22.74 4.22
CA LEU A 121 -0.76 -23.48 5.07
C LEU A 121 -0.62 -24.99 4.89
N HIS A 122 -0.34 -25.46 3.67
CA HIS A 122 -0.22 -26.89 3.39
C HIS A 122 1.11 -27.49 3.85
N TYR A 123 2.23 -26.78 3.66
CA TYR A 123 3.57 -27.32 3.89
C TYR A 123 4.20 -26.94 5.23
N THR A 124 3.59 -26.05 6.02
CA THR A 124 4.19 -25.54 7.27
C THR A 124 3.21 -25.51 8.42
N GLU A 125 3.72 -25.52 9.65
CA GLU A 125 2.96 -25.28 10.87
C GLU A 125 3.17 -23.83 11.38
N PRO A 126 2.28 -23.31 12.24
CA PRO A 126 2.50 -22.04 12.92
C PRO A 126 3.87 -21.97 13.60
N GLY A 127 4.53 -20.82 13.44
CA GLY A 127 5.87 -20.56 13.98
C GLY A 127 7.03 -21.02 13.10
N ASP A 128 6.81 -21.89 12.10
CA ASP A 128 7.87 -22.35 11.21
C ASP A 128 8.50 -21.20 10.40
N VAL A 129 9.74 -21.42 9.95
CA VAL A 129 10.50 -20.47 9.13
C VAL A 129 10.26 -20.74 7.64
N VAL A 130 9.88 -19.70 6.89
CA VAL A 130 9.69 -19.72 5.43
C VAL A 130 10.79 -18.88 4.79
N PHE A 131 11.60 -19.49 3.94
CA PHE A 131 12.65 -18.79 3.20
C PHE A 131 12.19 -18.49 1.77
N ASP A 132 12.38 -17.24 1.35
CA ASP A 132 12.19 -16.78 -0.03
C ASP A 132 13.42 -16.01 -0.49
N GLY A 133 14.27 -16.67 -1.27
CA GLY A 133 15.50 -16.11 -1.81
C GLY A 133 15.32 -15.16 -3.00
N PHE A 134 14.10 -15.04 -3.53
CA PHE A 134 13.77 -14.18 -4.67
C PHE A 134 12.42 -13.51 -4.43
N CYS A 135 12.32 -12.84 -3.28
CA CYS A 135 11.04 -12.45 -2.71
C CYS A 135 10.32 -11.35 -3.48
N GLY A 136 11.02 -10.62 -4.34
CA GLY A 136 10.51 -9.45 -5.04
C GLY A 136 9.89 -8.47 -4.06
N THR A 137 8.58 -8.27 -4.16
CA THR A 137 7.85 -7.32 -3.30
C THR A 137 7.54 -7.87 -1.92
N GLY A 138 8.07 -9.04 -1.55
CA GLY A 138 7.95 -9.63 -0.22
C GLY A 138 6.58 -10.24 0.09
N MET A 139 5.84 -10.66 -0.94
CA MET A 139 4.48 -11.21 -0.77
C MET A 139 4.47 -12.54 -0.01
N THR A 140 5.58 -13.28 0.00
CA THR A 140 5.75 -14.48 0.84
C THR A 140 5.73 -14.12 2.32
N GLY A 141 6.33 -13.00 2.73
CA GLY A 141 6.25 -12.53 4.12
C GLY A 141 4.83 -12.10 4.49
N VAL A 142 4.15 -11.37 3.61
CA VAL A 142 2.75 -10.98 3.81
C VAL A 142 1.87 -12.23 3.96
N ALA A 143 2.06 -13.23 3.10
CA ALA A 143 1.35 -14.50 3.19
C ALA A 143 1.64 -15.24 4.51
N ALA A 144 2.91 -15.29 4.93
CA ALA A 144 3.33 -15.94 6.17
C ALA A 144 2.68 -15.29 7.41
N GLN A 145 2.55 -13.97 7.43
CA GLN A 145 1.86 -13.24 8.49
C GLN A 145 0.34 -13.47 8.44
N LEU A 146 -0.27 -13.35 7.25
CA LEU A 146 -1.72 -13.49 7.08
C LEU A 146 -2.23 -14.93 7.25
N CYS A 147 -1.37 -15.94 7.30
CA CYS A 147 -1.75 -17.27 7.79
C CYS A 147 -2.20 -17.27 9.27
N GLY A 148 -1.92 -16.21 10.02
CA GLY A 148 -2.45 -15.97 11.37
C GLY A 148 -3.78 -15.21 11.41
N ASP A 149 -4.25 -14.68 10.27
CA ASP A 149 -5.47 -13.88 10.20
C ASP A 149 -6.69 -14.75 9.81
N ARG A 150 -7.66 -14.86 10.71
CA ARG A 150 -8.84 -15.72 10.54
C ARG A 150 -9.66 -15.33 9.32
N GLU A 151 -9.96 -14.05 9.16
CA GLU A 151 -10.82 -13.55 8.09
C GLU A 151 -10.17 -13.80 6.72
N THR A 152 -8.87 -13.53 6.59
CA THR A 152 -8.13 -13.77 5.35
C THR A 152 -8.09 -15.25 5.02
N VAL A 153 -7.81 -16.13 5.99
CA VAL A 153 -7.79 -17.59 5.75
C VAL A 153 -9.18 -18.12 5.38
N GLU A 154 -10.25 -17.65 6.02
CA GLU A 154 -11.64 -18.00 5.66
C GLU A 154 -11.98 -17.52 4.24
N SER A 155 -11.48 -16.35 3.82
CA SER A 155 -11.67 -15.82 2.46
C SER A 155 -11.07 -16.70 1.36
N LEU A 156 -10.12 -17.59 1.69
CA LEU A 156 -9.55 -18.57 0.75
C LEU A 156 -10.48 -19.76 0.49
N GLY A 157 -11.61 -19.85 1.19
CA GLY A 157 -12.59 -20.94 1.13
C GLY A 157 -12.42 -22.01 2.21
N TYR A 158 -11.60 -21.76 3.23
CA TYR A 158 -11.38 -22.69 4.34
C TYR A 158 -12.34 -22.43 5.50
N ARG A 159 -12.54 -23.43 6.36
CA ARG A 159 -13.25 -23.27 7.64
C ARG A 159 -12.27 -23.37 8.79
N ILE A 160 -12.51 -22.61 9.85
CA ILE A 160 -11.64 -22.58 11.01
C ILE A 160 -12.49 -22.75 12.27
N ASP A 161 -12.16 -23.74 13.10
CA ASP A 161 -12.86 -23.94 14.37
C ASP A 161 -12.33 -23.03 15.50
N ASP A 162 -12.92 -23.13 16.68
CA ASP A 162 -12.54 -22.35 17.86
C ASP A 162 -11.13 -22.67 18.39
N GLN A 163 -10.58 -23.83 18.00
CA GLN A 163 -9.22 -24.25 18.35
C GLN A 163 -8.18 -23.78 17.30
N GLY A 164 -8.63 -23.12 16.24
CA GLY A 164 -7.75 -22.66 15.15
C GLY A 164 -7.36 -23.76 14.17
N ILE A 165 -8.05 -24.91 14.17
CA ILE A 165 -7.83 -25.95 13.16
C ILE A 165 -8.49 -25.52 11.85
N ILE A 166 -7.73 -25.59 10.76
CA ILE A 166 -8.17 -25.21 9.42
C ILE A 166 -8.60 -26.47 8.66
N TYR A 167 -9.82 -26.42 8.14
CA TYR A 167 -10.44 -27.49 7.37
C TYR A 167 -10.54 -27.08 5.90
N GLN A 168 -10.20 -28.02 5.02
CA GLN A 168 -10.43 -27.90 3.58
C GLN A 168 -11.60 -28.77 3.15
N GLN A 169 -12.24 -28.34 2.07
CA GLN A 169 -13.33 -29.07 1.47
C GLN A 169 -12.80 -30.13 0.50
N GLU A 170 -13.19 -31.39 0.70
CA GLU A 170 -12.82 -32.51 -0.18
C GLU A 170 -14.08 -33.26 -0.65
N GLU A 171 -14.09 -33.66 -1.92
CA GLU A 171 -15.10 -34.59 -2.44
C GLU A 171 -14.72 -36.03 -2.06
N GLN A 172 -15.55 -36.67 -1.23
CA GLN A 172 -15.44 -38.10 -0.94
C GLN A 172 -16.54 -38.85 -1.67
N THR A 173 -16.19 -40.00 -2.26
CA THR A 173 -17.16 -40.90 -2.87
C THR A 173 -17.49 -42.00 -1.87
N ASP A 174 -18.75 -42.14 -1.48
CA ASP A 174 -19.16 -43.23 -0.59
C ASP A 174 -19.12 -44.61 -1.30
N GLU A 175 -19.24 -45.70 -0.54
CA GLU A 175 -19.22 -47.08 -1.07
C GLU A 175 -20.31 -47.33 -2.13
N ALA A 176 -21.34 -46.48 -2.19
CA ALA A 176 -22.41 -46.52 -3.19
C ALA A 176 -22.14 -45.64 -4.42
N GLY A 177 -20.95 -45.03 -4.54
CA GLY A 177 -20.56 -44.18 -5.66
C GLY A 177 -21.11 -42.74 -5.58
N LYS A 178 -21.70 -42.33 -4.45
CA LYS A 178 -22.27 -40.99 -4.29
C LYS A 178 -21.21 -40.02 -3.74
N LYS A 179 -20.99 -38.94 -4.48
CA LYS A 179 -20.14 -37.83 -4.06
C LYS A 179 -20.76 -37.10 -2.86
N ARG A 180 -19.96 -36.88 -1.83
CA ARG A 180 -20.28 -36.08 -0.65
C ARG A 180 -19.14 -35.10 -0.40
N ILE A 181 -19.51 -33.93 0.12
CA ILE A 181 -18.54 -32.93 0.54
C ILE A 181 -18.18 -33.22 2.00
N ALA A 182 -16.91 -33.46 2.28
CA ALA A 182 -16.36 -33.59 3.62
C ALA A 182 -15.45 -32.40 3.93
N TRP A 183 -15.36 -32.04 5.21
CA TRP A 183 -14.42 -31.03 5.72
C TRP A 183 -13.34 -31.75 6.51
N ASN A 184 -12.13 -31.79 5.98
CA ASN A 184 -11.02 -32.51 6.58
C ASN A 184 -9.99 -31.52 7.14
N PRO A 185 -9.52 -31.72 8.39
CA PRO A 185 -8.49 -30.86 8.96
C PRO A 185 -7.17 -31.06 8.22
N PHE A 186 -6.49 -29.98 7.85
CA PHE A 186 -5.21 -30.06 7.13
C PHE A 186 -4.14 -29.11 7.66
N SER A 187 -4.51 -28.01 8.32
CA SER A 187 -3.57 -27.00 8.80
C SER A 187 -4.07 -26.35 10.10
N LYS A 188 -3.29 -25.39 10.61
CA LYS A 188 -3.58 -24.60 11.80
C LYS A 188 -3.36 -23.12 11.53
N LEU A 189 -4.24 -22.30 12.10
CA LEU A 189 -4.15 -20.85 12.08
C LEU A 189 -2.93 -20.41 12.89
N GLY A 190 -2.14 -19.51 12.31
CA GLY A 190 -1.00 -18.90 12.99
C GLY A 190 0.02 -18.32 12.04
N THR A 191 0.80 -17.37 12.52
CA THR A 191 1.85 -16.71 11.75
C THR A 191 3.03 -17.65 11.50
N ARG A 192 3.75 -17.45 10.39
CA ARG A 192 5.05 -18.05 10.11
C ARG A 192 6.11 -16.96 10.06
N SER A 193 7.36 -17.30 10.35
CA SER A 193 8.48 -16.35 10.31
C SER A 193 9.09 -16.36 8.91
N ALA A 194 9.16 -15.23 8.22
CA ALA A 194 9.69 -15.19 6.85
C ALA A 194 11.10 -14.60 6.80
N VAL A 195 12.01 -15.27 6.07
CA VAL A 195 13.32 -14.72 5.68
C VAL A 195 13.25 -14.39 4.21
N LEU A 196 13.30 -13.10 3.89
CA LEU A 196 13.10 -12.56 2.55
C LEU A 196 14.41 -12.00 2.00
N ASN A 197 14.76 -12.37 0.78
CA ASN A 197 15.92 -11.82 0.08
C ASN A 197 15.57 -11.45 -1.36
N ASP A 198 16.09 -10.30 -1.80
CA ASP A 198 16.07 -9.88 -3.19
C ASP A 198 17.26 -8.95 -3.46
N LEU A 199 17.69 -8.86 -4.72
CA LEU A 199 18.80 -7.98 -5.14
C LEU A 199 18.31 -6.59 -5.55
N SER A 200 17.03 -6.43 -5.89
CA SER A 200 16.44 -5.18 -6.32
C SER A 200 16.22 -4.25 -5.12
N PRO A 201 16.81 -3.04 -5.10
CA PRO A 201 16.57 -2.07 -4.03
C PRO A 201 15.10 -1.67 -3.92
N ALA A 202 14.42 -1.51 -5.07
CA ALA A 202 13.00 -1.17 -5.11
C ALA A 202 12.13 -2.32 -4.55
N ALA A 203 12.45 -3.57 -4.88
CA ALA A 203 11.72 -4.73 -4.40
C ALA A 203 11.91 -4.90 -2.89
N THR A 204 13.17 -4.83 -2.43
CA THR A 204 13.54 -4.91 -1.01
C THR A 204 12.90 -3.78 -0.19
N PHE A 205 12.87 -2.55 -0.70
CA PHE A 205 12.18 -1.44 -0.06
C PHE A 205 10.68 -1.71 0.12
N ILE A 206 10.02 -2.22 -0.92
CA ILE A 206 8.60 -2.60 -0.84
C ILE A 206 8.38 -3.74 0.15
N ALA A 207 9.19 -4.80 0.07
CA ALA A 207 9.13 -5.95 0.95
C ALA A 207 9.29 -5.54 2.41
N TYR A 208 10.27 -4.68 2.72
CA TYR A 208 10.48 -4.12 4.05
C TYR A 208 9.22 -3.40 4.56
N ASN A 209 8.67 -2.47 3.77
CA ASN A 209 7.51 -1.69 4.19
C ASN A 209 6.24 -2.53 4.39
N TYR A 210 6.04 -3.59 3.62
CA TYR A 210 4.90 -4.50 3.86
C TYR A 210 5.05 -5.35 5.11
N ASN A 211 6.27 -5.76 5.43
CA ASN A 211 6.53 -6.76 6.45
C ASN A 211 6.99 -6.14 7.78
N THR A 212 7.19 -4.84 7.83
CA THR A 212 7.54 -4.10 9.05
C THR A 212 6.26 -3.68 9.78
N PRO A 213 6.13 -3.97 11.09
CA PRO A 213 5.01 -3.49 11.88
C PRO A 213 4.93 -1.95 11.85
N VAL A 214 3.71 -1.44 11.69
CA VAL A 214 3.43 0.00 11.73
C VAL A 214 2.41 0.28 12.83
N ASP A 215 2.70 1.27 13.68
CA ASP A 215 1.70 1.82 14.59
C ASP A 215 0.67 2.62 13.77
N VAL A 216 -0.43 1.95 13.43
CA VAL A 216 -1.53 2.53 12.66
C VAL A 216 -2.14 3.75 13.35
N THR A 217 -2.15 3.77 14.68
CA THR A 217 -2.72 4.88 15.46
C THR A 217 -1.81 6.10 15.38
N ALA A 218 -0.52 5.93 15.65
CA ALA A 218 0.46 7.00 15.52
C ALA A 218 0.55 7.53 14.08
N PHE A 219 0.57 6.63 13.08
CA PHE A 219 0.56 7.01 11.68
C PHE A 219 -0.69 7.83 11.33
N THR A 220 -1.87 7.36 11.72
CA THR A 220 -3.14 8.06 11.45
C THR A 220 -3.18 9.42 12.13
N HIS A 221 -2.68 9.52 13.36
CA HIS A 221 -2.57 10.78 14.08
C HIS A 221 -1.67 11.77 13.33
N GLN A 222 -0.46 11.34 12.98
CA GLN A 222 0.51 12.20 12.30
C GLN A 222 0.02 12.61 10.91
N ALA A 223 -0.59 11.69 10.15
CA ALA A 223 -1.18 11.99 8.84
C ALA A 223 -2.27 13.06 8.95
N LYS A 224 -3.13 12.99 9.97
CA LYS A 224 -4.16 14.01 10.23
C LYS A 224 -3.56 15.35 10.63
N CYS A 225 -2.48 15.37 11.41
CA CYS A 225 -1.76 16.60 11.74
C CYS A 225 -1.20 17.27 10.48
N ILE A 226 -0.52 16.51 9.62
CA ILE A 226 0.02 17.05 8.36
C ILE A 226 -1.10 17.57 7.46
N LEU A 227 -2.20 16.82 7.30
CA LEU A 227 -3.35 17.27 6.51
C LEU A 227 -3.95 18.57 7.08
N LYS A 228 -4.01 18.68 8.40
CA LYS A 228 -4.48 19.90 9.07
C LYS A 228 -3.54 21.07 8.84
N GLU A 229 -2.23 20.87 8.91
CA GLU A 229 -1.23 21.91 8.61
C GLU A 229 -1.36 22.39 7.15
N VAL A 230 -1.53 21.47 6.20
CA VAL A 230 -1.78 21.80 4.80
C VAL A 230 -3.09 22.56 4.62
N GLU A 231 -4.17 22.17 5.32
CA GLU A 231 -5.45 22.89 5.28
C GLU A 231 -5.33 24.30 5.87
N GLU A 232 -4.61 24.47 6.98
CA GLU A 232 -4.34 25.79 7.58
C GLU A 232 -3.48 26.65 6.65
N GLU A 233 -2.55 26.04 5.92
CA GLU A 233 -1.67 26.75 4.99
C GLU A 233 -2.39 27.15 3.70
N CYS A 234 -3.08 26.21 3.06
CA CYS A 234 -3.54 26.29 1.68
C CYS A 234 -5.06 26.28 1.52
N GLY A 235 -5.84 26.00 2.58
CA GLY A 235 -7.29 25.84 2.51
C GLY A 235 -8.03 27.07 1.98
N TRP A 236 -7.47 28.26 2.17
CA TRP A 236 -8.01 29.52 1.63
C TRP A 236 -8.14 29.52 0.10
N MET A 237 -7.31 28.75 -0.61
CA MET A 237 -7.38 28.62 -2.08
C MET A 237 -8.63 27.88 -2.55
N TYR A 238 -9.23 27.08 -1.66
CA TYR A 238 -10.40 26.25 -1.92
C TYR A 238 -11.67 26.82 -1.29
N GLN A 239 -11.68 28.12 -0.98
CA GLN A 239 -12.84 28.82 -0.42
C GLN A 239 -13.53 29.69 -1.47
N THR A 240 -14.85 29.82 -1.33
CA THR A 240 -15.69 30.69 -2.16
C THR A 240 -16.73 31.43 -1.31
N LEU A 241 -17.27 32.52 -1.83
CA LEU A 241 -18.34 33.25 -1.15
C LEU A 241 -19.65 32.45 -1.18
N ARG A 242 -20.28 32.30 -0.02
CA ARG A 242 -21.63 31.74 0.08
C ARG A 242 -22.64 32.69 -0.57
N VAL A 243 -23.63 32.14 -1.26
CA VAL A 243 -24.63 32.91 -2.00
C VAL A 243 -25.45 33.80 -1.04
N GLU A 244 -25.71 33.28 0.16
CA GLU A 244 -26.48 33.90 1.22
C GLU A 244 -25.70 35.00 1.97
N ALA A 245 -24.38 35.05 1.79
CA ALA A 245 -23.51 35.99 2.48
C ALA A 245 -23.09 37.19 1.62
N LYS A 246 -23.69 37.35 0.43
CA LYS A 246 -23.45 38.52 -0.44
C LYS A 246 -23.84 39.85 0.22
N GLU A 247 -24.76 39.83 1.19
CA GLU A 247 -25.16 41.01 1.97
C GLU A 247 -24.27 41.26 3.20
N LEU A 248 -23.46 40.28 3.62
CA LEU A 248 -22.60 40.35 4.82
C LEU A 248 -21.23 40.97 4.55
N ILE A 249 -20.85 41.12 3.27
CA ILE A 249 -19.59 41.75 2.88
C ILE A 249 -19.91 43.20 2.49
N SER A 250 -19.34 44.15 3.22
CA SER A 250 -19.54 45.59 3.01
C SER A 250 -19.02 46.10 1.66
N ASN A 251 -18.29 45.27 0.92
CA ASN A 251 -17.72 45.55 -0.41
C ASN A 251 -18.29 44.54 -1.42
N SER A 252 -18.34 44.91 -2.70
CA SER A 252 -18.76 43.96 -3.74
C SER A 252 -17.73 42.81 -3.86
N PRO A 253 -18.14 41.59 -4.27
CA PRO A 253 -17.23 40.47 -4.51
C PRO A 253 -16.02 40.83 -5.39
N GLU A 254 -16.21 41.73 -6.35
CA GLU A 254 -15.19 42.21 -7.27
C GLU A 254 -14.09 43.00 -6.52
N THR A 255 -14.46 43.84 -5.56
CA THR A 255 -13.50 44.58 -4.73
C THR A 255 -12.67 43.63 -3.86
N LEU A 256 -13.29 42.59 -3.29
CA LEU A 256 -12.56 41.59 -2.52
C LEU A 256 -11.57 40.83 -3.41
N ALA A 257 -11.99 40.44 -4.62
CA ALA A 257 -11.12 39.79 -5.60
C ALA A 257 -9.94 40.68 -6.04
N GLU A 258 -10.14 41.98 -6.22
CA GLU A 258 -9.05 42.92 -6.50
C GLU A 258 -8.05 43.02 -5.36
N LYS A 259 -8.52 43.06 -4.11
CA LYS A 259 -7.62 43.07 -2.94
C LYS A 259 -6.81 41.78 -2.85
N ILE A 260 -7.43 40.62 -3.08
CA ILE A 260 -6.73 39.33 -3.13
C ILE A 260 -5.68 39.31 -4.23
N ARG A 261 -5.99 39.83 -5.44
CA ARG A 261 -5.02 39.98 -6.54
C ARG A 261 -3.83 40.87 -6.19
N GLY A 262 -4.01 41.82 -5.27
CA GLY A 262 -2.97 42.70 -4.77
C GLY A 262 -2.07 42.08 -3.70
N CYS A 263 -2.48 40.97 -3.07
CA CYS A 263 -1.69 40.25 -2.09
C CYS A 263 -0.48 39.58 -2.74
N LYS A 264 0.67 39.62 -2.05
CA LYS A 264 1.93 39.02 -2.49
C LYS A 264 2.28 37.74 -1.74
N THR A 265 1.60 37.47 -0.62
CA THR A 265 1.84 36.30 0.23
C THR A 265 0.54 35.62 0.63
N ALA A 266 0.60 34.32 0.93
CA ALA A 266 -0.54 33.58 1.47
C ALA A 266 -1.01 34.16 2.82
N GLU A 267 -0.07 34.65 3.64
CA GLU A 267 -0.35 35.33 4.92
C GLU A 267 -1.29 36.53 4.74
N GLU A 268 -1.02 37.36 3.72
CA GLU A 268 -1.84 38.53 3.40
C GLU A 268 -3.24 38.14 2.95
N VAL A 269 -3.36 37.07 2.14
CA VAL A 269 -4.66 36.55 1.70
C VAL A 269 -5.45 36.00 2.89
N ARG A 270 -4.82 35.17 3.73
CA ARG A 270 -5.44 34.62 4.96
C ARG A 270 -5.91 35.74 5.89
N SER A 271 -5.08 36.76 6.12
CA SER A 271 -5.42 37.90 6.97
C SER A 271 -6.61 38.71 6.42
N LEU A 272 -6.73 38.81 5.09
CA LEU A 272 -7.82 39.47 4.42
C LEU A 272 -9.13 38.67 4.44
N LEU A 273 -9.04 37.33 4.39
CA LEU A 273 -10.20 36.43 4.38
C LEU A 273 -10.72 36.07 5.79
N ASN A 274 -9.85 35.99 6.81
CA ASN A 274 -10.21 35.59 8.17
C ASN A 274 -11.43 36.33 8.77
N PRO A 275 -11.55 37.66 8.63
CA PRO A 275 -12.73 38.41 9.11
C PRO A 275 -14.04 37.99 8.43
N HIS A 276 -13.95 37.38 7.25
CA HIS A 276 -15.08 36.95 6.43
C HIS A 276 -15.29 35.43 6.45
N SER A 277 -14.65 34.69 7.37
CA SER A 277 -14.73 33.23 7.47
C SER A 277 -16.17 32.68 7.51
N SER A 278 -17.11 33.38 8.17
CA SER A 278 -18.53 33.01 8.22
C SER A 278 -19.26 33.17 6.88
N ALA A 279 -18.74 34.01 5.97
CA ALA A 279 -19.27 34.22 4.63
C ALA A 279 -18.65 33.27 3.58
N LEU A 280 -17.62 32.51 3.96
CA LEU A 280 -16.90 31.59 3.08
C LEU A 280 -17.41 30.16 3.20
N GLY A 281 -17.46 29.46 2.08
CA GLY A 281 -17.75 28.03 1.98
C GLY A 281 -16.62 27.30 1.24
N THR A 282 -16.48 26.00 1.49
CA THR A 282 -15.47 25.17 0.82
C THR A 282 -15.97 24.74 -0.56
N ILE A 283 -15.10 24.82 -1.56
CA ILE A 283 -15.32 24.32 -2.91
C ILE A 283 -15.13 22.80 -2.87
N ASN A 284 -16.20 22.03 -3.07
CA ASN A 284 -16.11 20.58 -3.15
C ASN A 284 -15.55 20.10 -4.50
N TYR A 285 -15.92 20.78 -5.59
CA TYR A 285 -15.44 20.51 -6.93
C TYR A 285 -15.66 21.75 -7.81
N THR A 286 -14.81 21.91 -8.82
CA THR A 286 -14.96 22.94 -9.86
C THR A 286 -15.26 22.25 -11.17
N VAL A 287 -16.35 22.64 -11.83
CA VAL A 287 -16.65 22.21 -13.20
C VAL A 287 -16.28 23.37 -14.11
N TRP A 288 -15.32 23.16 -15.00
CA TRP A 288 -15.02 24.09 -16.09
C TRP A 288 -15.34 23.44 -17.43
N SER A 289 -15.51 24.30 -18.44
CA SER A 289 -15.77 23.90 -19.81
C SER A 289 -14.78 24.61 -20.70
N ASP A 290 -14.25 23.89 -21.68
CA ASP A 290 -13.51 24.52 -22.76
C ASP A 290 -14.43 25.38 -23.61
N VAL A 291 -13.86 26.47 -24.11
CA VAL A 291 -14.48 27.36 -25.09
C VAL A 291 -13.67 27.22 -26.38
N PHE A 292 -14.29 26.62 -27.38
CA PHE A 292 -13.68 26.45 -28.70
C PHE A 292 -14.05 27.62 -29.60
N ILE A 293 -13.17 28.00 -30.52
CA ILE A 293 -13.51 28.92 -31.61
C ILE A 293 -13.82 28.08 -32.83
N CYS A 294 -15.01 28.25 -33.40
CA CYS A 294 -15.38 27.53 -34.61
C CYS A 294 -14.62 28.10 -35.82
N PRO A 295 -13.93 27.29 -36.65
CA PRO A 295 -13.15 27.79 -37.77
C PRO A 295 -14.05 28.35 -38.89
N GLU A 296 -15.31 27.90 -38.96
CA GLU A 296 -16.25 28.30 -40.01
C GLU A 296 -16.94 29.63 -39.70
N CYS A 297 -17.57 29.72 -38.52
CA CYS A 297 -18.34 30.91 -38.17
C CYS A 297 -17.58 31.88 -37.26
N THR A 298 -16.38 31.50 -36.80
CA THR A 298 -15.52 32.29 -35.89
C THR A 298 -16.14 32.63 -34.53
N GLN A 299 -17.27 32.00 -34.19
CA GLN A 299 -17.93 32.19 -32.89
C GLN A 299 -17.44 31.18 -31.85
N GLU A 300 -17.59 31.56 -30.59
CA GLU A 300 -17.31 30.72 -29.44
C GLU A 300 -18.36 29.60 -29.29
N VAL A 301 -17.87 28.38 -29.07
CA VAL A 301 -18.67 27.20 -28.76
C VAL A 301 -18.28 26.74 -27.35
N ILE A 302 -19.19 26.94 -26.40
CA ILE A 302 -19.02 26.46 -25.01
C ILE A 302 -19.34 24.96 -25.00
N PHE A 303 -18.31 24.12 -24.83
CA PHE A 303 -18.42 22.66 -24.91
C PHE A 303 -19.54 22.10 -24.02
N TRP A 304 -19.59 22.52 -22.76
CA TRP A 304 -20.61 22.09 -21.81
C TRP A 304 -22.05 22.40 -22.27
N LYS A 305 -22.25 23.49 -23.02
CA LYS A 305 -23.59 23.81 -23.56
C LYS A 305 -23.90 23.03 -24.83
N ALA A 306 -22.90 22.76 -25.65
CA ALA A 306 -23.09 22.15 -26.97
C ALA A 306 -23.12 20.62 -26.93
N ALA A 307 -22.30 20.00 -26.07
CA ALA A 307 -22.07 18.56 -26.06
C ALA A 307 -22.71 17.85 -24.87
N VAL A 308 -22.96 18.51 -23.74
CA VAL A 308 -23.46 17.83 -22.52
C VAL A 308 -24.98 17.80 -22.50
N ASP A 309 -25.55 16.60 -22.63
CA ASP A 309 -26.97 16.34 -22.40
C ASP A 309 -27.19 15.99 -20.91
N LYS A 310 -27.76 16.95 -20.18
CA LYS A 310 -28.00 16.81 -18.74
C LYS A 310 -29.13 15.83 -18.42
N GLU A 311 -30.13 15.70 -19.29
CA GLU A 311 -31.26 14.79 -19.06
C GLU A 311 -30.84 13.35 -19.31
N ALA A 312 -30.03 13.11 -20.34
CA ALA A 312 -29.48 11.79 -20.65
C ALA A 312 -28.24 11.43 -19.81
N GLY A 313 -27.61 12.40 -19.13
CA GLY A 313 -26.37 12.22 -18.37
C GLY A 313 -25.19 11.82 -19.26
N LYS A 314 -25.15 12.30 -20.51
CA LYS A 314 -24.15 11.90 -21.52
C LYS A 314 -23.49 13.12 -22.15
N VAL A 315 -22.23 12.93 -22.54
CA VAL A 315 -21.52 13.87 -23.41
C VAL A 315 -21.63 13.34 -24.84
N GLN A 316 -22.17 14.13 -25.74
CA GLN A 316 -22.27 13.79 -27.16
C GLN A 316 -20.87 13.81 -27.77
N ARG A 317 -20.55 12.73 -28.49
CA ARG A 317 -19.31 12.66 -29.26
C ARG A 317 -19.29 13.72 -30.35
N ASP A 318 -20.44 13.98 -30.95
CA ASP A 318 -20.65 14.88 -32.08
C ASP A 318 -21.61 15.98 -31.67
N PHE A 319 -21.20 17.26 -31.76
CA PHE A 319 -22.07 18.39 -31.41
C PHE A 319 -22.05 19.51 -32.48
N PRO A 320 -23.19 20.18 -32.72
CA PRO A 320 -23.31 21.16 -33.78
C PRO A 320 -22.75 22.54 -33.39
N CYS A 321 -22.22 23.25 -34.38
CA CYS A 321 -21.98 24.69 -34.28
C CYS A 321 -23.31 25.46 -34.21
N HIS A 322 -23.38 26.55 -33.42
CA HIS A 322 -24.61 27.32 -33.20
C HIS A 322 -25.24 27.89 -34.49
N ILE A 323 -24.43 28.13 -35.52
CA ILE A 323 -24.87 28.67 -36.83
C ILE A 323 -25.17 27.55 -37.85
N ALA A 324 -24.71 26.32 -37.62
CA ALA A 324 -24.81 25.22 -38.59
C ALA A 324 -26.24 24.64 -38.76
N ILE A 325 -27.25 25.17 -38.04
CA ILE A 325 -28.65 24.78 -38.25
C ILE A 325 -29.14 25.18 -39.68
N LEU A 326 -28.44 26.07 -40.39
CA LEU A 326 -28.87 26.57 -41.71
C LEU A 326 -28.08 26.05 -42.93
N PHE A 327 -26.96 25.35 -42.76
CA PHE A 327 -26.18 24.81 -43.89
C PHE A 327 -25.55 23.44 -43.57
N SER A 328 -26.11 22.38 -44.17
CA SER A 328 -25.60 21.00 -44.30
C SER A 328 -25.38 20.13 -43.02
N PRO A 329 -25.75 18.83 -43.02
CA PRO A 329 -25.64 17.92 -41.87
C PRO A 329 -24.22 17.34 -41.62
N SER A 330 -23.19 17.84 -42.29
CA SER A 330 -21.90 17.14 -42.42
C SER A 330 -20.79 17.57 -41.45
N GLU A 331 -21.03 18.51 -40.53
CA GLU A 331 -19.95 19.14 -39.77
C GLU A 331 -20.23 19.09 -38.27
N THR A 332 -19.85 17.96 -37.67
CA THR A 332 -19.91 17.71 -36.24
C THR A 332 -18.54 17.90 -35.60
N TRP A 333 -18.52 18.52 -34.42
CA TRP A 333 -17.32 18.57 -33.59
C TRP A 333 -17.16 17.27 -32.83
N ILE A 334 -15.98 16.66 -32.90
CA ILE A 334 -15.64 15.48 -32.11
C ILE A 334 -15.12 15.95 -30.73
N ALA A 335 -15.76 15.52 -29.66
CA ALA A 335 -15.29 15.76 -28.30
C ALA A 335 -13.85 15.20 -28.11
N PRO A 336 -12.95 15.90 -27.39
CA PRO A 336 -11.68 15.30 -26.97
C PRO A 336 -11.97 14.09 -26.06
N ASP A 337 -11.23 13.00 -26.25
CA ASP A 337 -11.36 11.75 -25.46
C ASP A 337 -11.14 11.95 -23.95
#